data_AF-A0A6V7IJC3-F1
#
_entry.id   AF-A0A6V7IJC3-F1
#
_cell.length_a   1.000
_cell.length_b   1.000
_cell.length_c   1.000
_cell.angle_alpha   90.00
_cell.angle_beta   90.00
_cell.angle_gamma   90.00
#
_symmetry.space_group_name_H-M   'P 1'
#
loop_
_entity.id
_entity.type
_entity.pdbx_description
1 polymer ?
#
loop_
_entity_poly.entity_id
_entity_poly.type
_entity_poly.pdbx_seq_one_letter_code
_entity_poly.pdbx_strand_id
1 'polypeptide(L)' 'GTSRPSHYHVLWDDNHFESDELQCLTYQLCHTYVRCTRSVSIPAPAYYAHLVAFRARYHLVEKEHD' A
#
# COMPACT_ATOMS: atom_id res chain seq x y z
N GLY A 1 -10.99 -16.11 -11.03
CA GLY A 1 -9.57 -16.12 -10.62
C GLY A 1 -9.49 -16.27 -9.11
N THR A 2 -8.36 -16.73 -8.58
CA THR A 2 -8.13 -16.91 -7.14
C THR A 2 -7.48 -15.67 -6.54
N SER A 3 -8.06 -15.11 -5.48
CA SER A 3 -7.52 -13.94 -4.79
C SER A 3 -6.17 -14.26 -4.13
N ARG A 4 -5.23 -13.30 -4.16
CA ARG A 4 -3.96 -13.40 -3.42
C ARG A 4 -4.13 -12.66 -2.08
N PRO A 5 -4.15 -13.35 -0.93
CA PRO A 5 -4.23 -12.69 0.37
C PRO A 5 -2.91 -11.97 0.68
N SER A 6 -2.99 -10.74 1.16
CA SER A 6 -1.83 -9.96 1.58
C SER A 6 -1.37 -10.40 2.97
N HIS A 7 -0.08 -10.67 3.11
CA HIS A 7 0.53 -11.09 4.38
C HIS A 7 1.22 -9.90 5.05
N TYR A 8 0.87 -9.61 6.29
CA TYR A 8 1.46 -8.52 7.09
C TYR A 8 2.29 -9.11 8.23
N HIS A 9 3.50 -8.59 8.44
CA HIS A 9 4.38 -8.99 9.53
C HIS A 9 4.86 -7.75 10.28
N VAL A 10 4.59 -7.70 11.57
CA VAL A 10 5.01 -6.59 12.45
C VAL A 10 6.46 -6.83 12.82
N LEU A 11 7.36 -6.04 12.23
CA LEU A 11 8.80 -6.12 12.52
C LEU A 11 9.19 -5.32 13.76
N TRP A 12 8.45 -4.26 14.06
CA TRP A 12 8.70 -3.35 15.15
C TRP A 12 7.39 -2.68 15.57
N ASP A 13 7.15 -2.58 16.87
CA ASP A 13 5.98 -1.89 17.42
C ASP A 13 6.27 -1.33 18.82
N ASP A 14 6.38 0.00 18.92
CA ASP A 14 6.48 0.73 20.19
C ASP A 14 5.11 1.10 20.77
N ASN A 15 4.05 1.06 19.95
CA ASN A 15 2.70 1.49 20.31
C ASN A 15 1.89 0.40 21.00
N HIS A 16 2.43 -0.82 21.09
CA HIS A 16 1.80 -1.98 21.74
C HIS A 16 0.38 -2.24 21.20
N PHE A 17 0.23 -2.30 19.87
CA PHE A 17 -1.05 -2.54 19.24
C PHE A 17 -1.56 -3.95 19.54
N GLU A 18 -2.85 -4.03 19.85
CA GLU A 18 -3.54 -5.32 19.84
C GLU A 18 -3.72 -5.83 18.41
N SER A 19 -3.76 -7.16 18.26
CA SER A 19 -3.86 -7.78 16.93
C SER A 19 -5.12 -7.36 16.19
N ASP A 20 -6.24 -7.22 16.90
CA ASP A 20 -7.52 -6.81 16.33
C ASP A 20 -7.49 -5.34 15.88
N GLU A 21 -6.84 -4.47 16.64
CA GLU A 21 -6.70 -3.05 16.31
C GLU A 21 -5.87 -2.87 15.05
N LEU A 22 -4.73 -3.55 14.95
CA LEU A 22 -3.84 -3.47 13.80
C LEU A 22 -4.49 -4.04 12.53
N GLN A 23 -5.23 -5.15 12.65
CA GLN A 23 -5.98 -5.74 11.53
C GLN A 23 -7.12 -4.82 11.08
N CYS A 24 -7.87 -4.24 12.01
CA CYS A 24 -8.95 -3.29 11.70
C CYS A 24 -8.41 -2.03 11.03
N LEU A 25 -7.34 -1.43 11.57
CA LEU A 25 -6.67 -0.28 10.99
C LEU A 25 -6.20 -0.57 9.56
N THR A 26 -5.51 -1.68 9.36
CA THR A 26 -5.00 -2.08 8.03
C THR A 26 -6.16 -2.26 7.04
N TYR A 27 -7.26 -2.88 7.46
CA TYR A 27 -8.46 -3.04 6.65
C TYR A 27 -9.12 -1.70 6.31
N GLN A 28 -9.24 -0.79 7.27
CA GLN A 28 -9.77 0.56 7.03
C GLN A 28 -8.90 1.33 6.02
N LEU A 29 -7.57 1.25 6.13
CA LEU A 29 -6.65 1.88 5.20
C LEU A 29 -6.81 1.36 3.76
N CYS A 30 -7.21 0.11 3.55
CA CYS A 30 -7.53 -0.44 2.22
C CYS A 30 -8.74 0.22 1.55
N HIS A 31 -9.58 0.95 2.29
CA HIS A 31 -10.76 1.65 1.75
C HIS A 31 -10.51 3.13 1.44
N THR A 32 -9.33 3.65 1.81
CA THR A 32 -8.99 5.09 1.63
C THR A 32 -8.34 5.40 0.28
N TYR A 33 -8.34 4.44 -0.64
CA TYR A 33 -7.70 4.61 -1.95
C TYR A 33 -8.57 5.48 -2.88
N VAL A 34 -8.05 6.62 -3.33
CA VAL A 34 -8.85 7.65 -4.01
C VAL A 34 -9.20 7.32 -5.45
N ARG A 35 -8.52 6.35 -6.09
CA ARG A 35 -8.76 6.05 -7.51
C ARG A 35 -9.93 5.10 -7.76
N CYS A 36 -10.47 4.45 -6.73
CA CYS A 36 -11.68 3.65 -6.84
C CYS A 36 -12.47 3.59 -5.53
N THR A 37 -13.79 3.47 -5.63
CA THR A 37 -14.69 3.29 -4.48
C THR A 37 -14.77 1.81 -4.04
N ARG A 38 -13.61 1.14 -4.00
CA ARG A 38 -13.49 -0.29 -3.67
C ARG A 38 -12.35 -0.51 -2.71
N SER A 39 -12.50 -1.51 -1.84
CA SER A 39 -11.38 -2.01 -1.05
C SER A 39 -10.30 -2.59 -1.97
N VAL A 40 -9.07 -2.11 -1.82
CA VAL A 40 -7.90 -2.62 -2.54
C VAL A 40 -7.19 -3.71 -1.73
N SER A 41 -6.35 -4.51 -2.39
CA SER A 41 -5.68 -5.66 -1.75
C SER A 41 -4.58 -5.28 -0.75
N ILE A 42 -4.09 -4.04 -0.78
CA ILE A 42 -3.05 -3.51 0.13
C ILE A 42 -3.46 -2.12 0.60
N PRO A 43 -2.96 -1.61 1.74
CA PRO A 43 -3.30 -0.29 2.25
C PRO A 43 -3.02 0.80 1.23
N ALA A 44 -3.87 1.83 1.17
CA ALA A 44 -3.69 2.98 0.30
C ALA A 44 -2.26 3.58 0.33
N PRO A 45 -1.58 3.77 1.49
CA PRO A 45 -0.21 4.31 1.49
C PRO A 45 0.79 3.42 0.73
N ALA A 46 0.73 2.10 0.89
CA ALA A 46 1.60 1.17 0.15
C ALA A 46 1.32 1.23 -1.35
N TYR A 47 0.04 1.32 -1.73
CA TYR A 47 -0.35 1.46 -3.13
C TYR A 47 0.14 2.78 -3.75
N TYR A 48 0.08 3.89 -3.00
CA TYR A 48 0.61 5.18 -3.47
C TYR A 48 2.13 5.15 -3.63
N ALA A 49 2.87 4.48 -2.74
CA ALA A 49 4.30 4.32 -2.90
C ALA A 49 4.66 3.65 -4.24
N HIS A 50 3.91 2.63 -4.65
CA HIS A 50 4.06 2.03 -5.98
C HIS A 50 3.81 3.04 -7.11
N LEU A 51 2.73 3.81 -7.03
CA LEU A 51 2.42 4.81 -8.06
C LEU A 51 3.50 5.90 -8.16
N VAL A 52 4.02 6.37 -7.03
CA VAL A 52 5.12 7.34 -6.98
C VAL A 52 6.39 6.74 -7.59
N ALA A 53 6.76 5.50 -7.23
CA ALA A 53 7.92 4.83 -7.80
C ALA A 53 7.79 4.63 -9.32
N PHE A 54 6.61 4.22 -9.81
CA PHE A 54 6.35 4.13 -11.25
C PHE A 54 6.46 5.49 -11.94
N ARG A 55 5.92 6.55 -11.34
CA ARG A 55 6.02 7.91 -11.89
C ARG A 55 7.48 8.39 -11.92
N ALA A 56 8.25 8.14 -10.88
CA ALA A 56 9.67 8.46 -10.83
C ALA A 56 10.45 7.75 -11.96
N ARG A 57 10.15 6.47 -12.23
CA ARG A 57 10.74 5.74 -13.37
C ARG A 57 10.47 6.43 -14.70
N TYR A 58 9.26 6.92 -14.95
CA TYR A 58 8.96 7.69 -16.17
C TYR A 58 9.85 8.94 -16.29
N HIS A 59 10.09 9.65 -15.19
CA HIS A 59 10.97 10.83 -15.19
C HIS A 59 12.46 10.48 -15.37
N LEU A 60 12.88 9.26 -15.06
CA LEU A 60 14.26 8.80 -15.29
C LEU A 60 14.51 8.40 -16.75
N VAL A 61 13.48 7.89 -17.46
CA VAL A 61 13.59 7.53 -18.89
C VAL A 61 13.91 8.75 -19.75
N GLU A 62 13.39 9.93 -19.43
CA GLU A 62 13.74 11.18 -20.13
C GLU A 62 15.19 11.61 -19.90
N LYS A 63 15.85 11.15 -18.83
CA LYS A 63 17.24 11.53 -18.49
C LYS A 63 18.30 10.57 -19.04
N GLU A 64 17.94 9.34 -19.41
CA GLU A 64 18.88 8.37 -20.00
C GLU A 64 19.07 8.55 -21.51
N HIS A 65 18.27 9.42 -22.15
CA HIS A 65 18.33 9.71 -23.58
C HIS A 65 19.10 11.00 -23.95
N ASP A 66 19.62 11.73 -22.94
CA ASP A 66 20.64 12.78 -23.07
C ASP A 66 22.03 12.23 -22.67
#